data_AF-A0A842WHB7-F1
#
_entry.id   AF-A0A842WHB7-F1
#
_cell.length_a   1.000
_cell.length_b   1.000
_cell.length_c   1.000
_cell.angle_alpha   90.00
_cell.angle_beta   90.00
_cell.angle_gamma   90.00
#
_symmetry.space_group_name_H-M   'P 1'
#
loop_
_entity.id
_entity.type
_entity.pdbx_description
1 polymer ?
#
loop_
_entity_poly.entity_id
_entity_poly.type
_entity_poly.pdbx_seq_one_letter_code
_entity_poly.pdbx_strand_id
1 'polypeptide(L)'
;MKSHEVLKLDGRMRRHLLVVLTLSYLSTTALAVTNFIKAVPCSILNMILGTLNAVVPALVIIFFLYGGVKYIFSADDPKGRGQAKSILINALIGGIIYMVWTAINTMLSTVSGGSGPTGMWGVC
;
A
#
# COMPACT_ATOMS: atom_id res chain seq x y z
N MET A 1 33.62 -26.48 -22.67
CA MET A 1 34.56 -27.62 -22.45
C MET A 1 34.28 -28.48 -21.19
N LYS A 2 33.16 -28.29 -20.46
CA LYS A 2 32.81 -29.13 -19.29
C LYS A 2 31.82 -30.27 -19.60
N SER A 3 31.26 -30.30 -20.82
CA SER A 3 30.19 -31.21 -21.25
C SER A 3 30.64 -32.66 -21.47
N HIS A 4 31.95 -32.92 -21.62
CA HIS A 4 32.48 -34.28 -21.80
C HIS A 4 32.65 -35.03 -20.46
N GLU A 5 32.77 -34.33 -19.34
CA GLU A 5 32.95 -34.95 -18.01
C GLU A 5 31.62 -35.49 -17.44
N VAL A 6 30.51 -34.79 -17.71
CA VAL A 6 29.16 -35.19 -17.26
C VAL A 6 28.67 -36.50 -17.92
N LEU A 7 29.26 -36.88 -19.06
CA LEU A 7 28.95 -38.12 -19.78
C LEU A 7 29.68 -39.36 -19.22
N LYS A 8 30.74 -39.18 -18.41
CA LYS A 8 31.49 -40.27 -17.77
C LYS A 8 30.96 -40.65 -16.38
N LEU A 9 29.92 -39.97 -15.89
CA LEU A 9 29.31 -40.27 -14.60
C LEU A 9 28.50 -41.58 -14.68
N ASP A 10 28.60 -42.39 -13.62
CA ASP A 10 27.82 -43.61 -13.42
C ASP A 10 26.32 -43.37 -13.70
N GLY A 11 25.69 -44.31 -14.42
CA GLY A 11 24.34 -44.15 -14.95
C GLY A 11 23.27 -43.85 -13.90
N ARG A 12 23.50 -44.21 -12.62
CA ARG A 12 22.61 -43.84 -11.51
C ARG A 12 22.72 -42.36 -11.16
N MET A 13 23.95 -41.85 -11.05
CA MET A 13 24.23 -40.47 -10.66
C MET A 13 23.87 -39.47 -11.76
N ARG A 14 24.03 -39.86 -13.03
CA ARG A 14 23.58 -39.06 -14.19
C ARG A 14 22.07 -38.81 -14.20
N ARG A 15 21.25 -39.78 -13.78
CA ARG A 15 19.79 -39.62 -13.70
C ARG A 15 19.39 -38.63 -12.60
N HIS A 16 20.02 -38.70 -11.44
CA HIS A 16 19.74 -37.75 -10.35
C HIS A 16 20.17 -36.33 -10.70
N LEU A 17 21.34 -36.17 -11.33
CA LEU A 17 21.83 -34.86 -11.76
C LEU A 17 20.88 -34.18 -12.75
N LEU A 18 20.35 -34.94 -13.73
CA LEU A 18 19.38 -34.42 -14.69
C LEU A 18 18.05 -34.03 -14.04
N VAL A 19 17.56 -34.81 -13.07
CA VAL A 19 16.32 -34.50 -12.33
C VAL A 19 16.47 -33.24 -11.48
N VAL A 20 17.61 -33.03 -10.84
CA VAL A 20 17.86 -31.82 -10.04
C VAL A 20 17.92 -30.57 -10.93
N LEU A 21 18.56 -30.67 -12.10
CA LEU A 21 18.63 -29.58 -13.05
C LEU A 21 17.24 -29.19 -13.57
N THR A 22 16.38 -30.16 -13.92
CA THR A 22 15.02 -29.86 -14.39
C THR A 22 14.13 -29.28 -13.28
N LEU A 23 14.26 -29.76 -12.04
CA LEU A 23 13.55 -29.20 -10.88
C LEU A 23 13.95 -27.75 -10.60
N SER A 24 15.26 -27.45 -10.64
CA SER A 24 15.75 -26.08 -10.43
C SER A 24 15.22 -25.11 -11.49
N TYR A 25 15.13 -25.55 -12.75
CA TYR A 25 14.61 -24.75 -13.86
C TYR A 25 13.11 -24.47 -13.73
N LEU A 26 12.34 -25.44 -13.23
CA LEU A 26 10.91 -25.30 -12.99
C LEU A 26 10.61 -24.31 -11.85
N SER A 27 11.41 -24.32 -10.78
CA SER A 27 11.26 -23.36 -9.69
C SER A 27 11.53 -21.92 -10.17
N THR A 28 12.55 -21.70 -11.01
CA THR A 28 12.87 -20.36 -11.53
C THR A 28 11.76 -19.77 -12.39
N THR A 29 11.04 -20.58 -13.19
CA THR A 29 9.92 -20.07 -13.99
C THR A 29 8.66 -19.86 -13.16
N ALA A 30 8.42 -20.68 -12.13
CA ALA A 30 7.27 -20.53 -11.23
C ALA A 30 7.32 -19.21 -10.44
N LEU A 31 8.48 -18.86 -9.89
CA LEU A 31 8.71 -17.59 -9.19
C LEU A 31 8.58 -16.38 -10.13
N ALA A 32 8.98 -16.49 -11.39
CA ALA A 32 8.82 -15.40 -12.35
C ALA A 32 7.33 -15.07 -12.58
N VAL A 33 6.48 -16.08 -12.73
CA VAL A 33 5.04 -15.92 -13.01
C VAL A 33 4.31 -15.25 -11.83
N THR A 34 4.64 -15.60 -10.58
CA THR A 34 4.00 -14.97 -9.40
C THR A 34 4.36 -13.50 -9.27
N ASN A 35 5.58 -13.11 -9.66
CA ASN A 35 6.00 -11.70 -9.65
C ASN A 35 5.24 -10.86 -10.67
N PHE A 36 4.94 -11.35 -11.87
CA PHE A 36 4.15 -10.60 -12.85
C PHE A 36 2.67 -10.45 -12.44
N ILE A 37 2.06 -11.51 -11.92
CA ILE A 37 0.66 -11.50 -11.48
C ILE A 37 0.48 -10.57 -10.28
N LYS A 38 1.49 -10.46 -9.43
CA LYS A 38 1.51 -9.51 -8.32
C LYS A 38 1.84 -8.10 -8.84
N ALA A 39 3.00 -7.87 -9.43
CA ALA A 39 3.53 -6.52 -9.72
C ALA A 39 2.60 -5.59 -10.52
N VAL A 40 1.83 -6.09 -11.49
CA VAL A 40 0.97 -5.23 -12.34
C VAL A 40 -0.21 -4.62 -11.55
N PRO A 41 -1.11 -5.40 -10.91
CA PRO A 41 -2.20 -4.82 -10.12
C PRO A 41 -1.68 -4.02 -8.90
N CYS A 42 -0.55 -4.41 -8.35
CA CYS A 42 0.12 -3.72 -7.25
C CYS A 42 0.52 -2.29 -7.60
N SER A 43 1.17 -2.11 -8.75
CA SER A 43 1.68 -0.80 -9.15
C SER A 43 0.55 0.21 -9.35
N ILE A 44 -0.59 -0.25 -9.88
CA ILE A 44 -1.77 0.59 -10.10
C ILE A 44 -2.42 0.96 -8.76
N LEU A 45 -2.63 -0.02 -7.88
CA LEU A 45 -3.25 0.20 -6.58
C LEU A 45 -2.44 1.18 -5.72
N ASN A 46 -1.11 1.03 -5.73
CA ASN A 46 -0.19 1.87 -4.96
C ASN A 46 -0.18 3.32 -5.44
N MET A 47 -0.31 3.53 -6.75
CA MET A 47 -0.39 4.88 -7.33
C MET A 47 -1.66 5.60 -6.88
N ILE A 48 -2.80 4.90 -6.88
CA ILE A 48 -4.10 5.45 -6.49
C ILE A 48 -4.13 5.74 -4.98
N LEU A 49 -3.76 4.77 -4.15
CA LEU A 49 -3.79 4.91 -2.70
C LEU A 49 -2.75 5.93 -2.22
N GLY A 50 -1.56 5.95 -2.81
CA GLY A 50 -0.51 6.93 -2.49
C GLY A 50 -0.98 8.37 -2.73
N THR A 51 -1.61 8.64 -3.86
CA THR A 51 -2.12 9.98 -4.20
C THR A 51 -3.27 10.38 -3.28
N LEU A 52 -4.24 9.49 -3.07
CA LEU A 52 -5.40 9.79 -2.23
C LEU A 52 -4.98 10.08 -0.78
N ASN A 53 -4.04 9.30 -0.24
CA ASN A 53 -3.61 9.45 1.13
C ASN A 53 -2.74 10.70 1.38
N ALA A 54 -2.13 11.28 0.34
CA ALA A 54 -1.45 12.57 0.45
C ALA A 54 -2.44 13.75 0.39
N VAL A 55 -3.49 13.62 -0.43
CA VAL A 55 -4.43 14.72 -0.72
C VAL A 55 -5.52 14.87 0.36
N VAL A 56 -6.04 13.76 0.87
CA VAL A 56 -7.12 13.76 1.89
C VAL A 56 -6.76 14.52 3.17
N PRO A 57 -5.61 14.27 3.85
CA PRO A 57 -5.27 15.00 5.07
C PRO A 57 -5.06 16.50 4.81
N ALA A 58 -4.51 16.87 3.65
CA ALA A 58 -4.35 18.26 3.27
C ALA A 58 -5.72 18.96 3.13
N LEU A 59 -6.68 18.31 2.48
CA LEU A 59 -8.05 18.82 2.36
C LEU A 59 -8.71 19.00 3.73
N VAL A 60 -8.61 18.00 4.62
CA VAL A 60 -9.18 18.07 5.97
C VAL A 60 -8.65 19.29 6.73
N ILE A 61 -7.34 19.55 6.67
CA ILE A 61 -6.73 20.73 7.32
C ILE A 61 -7.25 22.04 6.72
N ILE A 62 -7.35 22.14 5.39
CA ILE A 62 -7.86 23.34 4.71
C ILE A 62 -9.31 23.62 5.10
N PHE A 63 -10.18 22.61 5.09
CA PHE A 63 -11.58 22.76 5.49
C PHE A 63 -11.74 23.08 6.98
N PHE A 64 -10.87 22.52 7.82
CA PHE A 64 -10.86 22.82 9.25
C PHE A 64 -10.46 24.28 9.51
N LEU A 65 -9.40 24.76 8.86
CA LEU A 65 -8.98 26.16 8.94
C LEU A 65 -10.04 27.11 8.39
N TYR A 66 -10.65 26.80 7.24
CA TYR A 66 -11.71 27.62 6.66
C TYR A 66 -12.94 27.70 7.57
N GLY A 67 -13.36 26.57 8.16
CA GLY A 67 -14.43 26.53 9.14
C GLY A 67 -14.11 27.33 10.40
N GLY A 68 -12.88 27.22 10.91
CA GLY A 68 -12.38 27.96 12.08
C GLY A 68 -12.33 29.48 11.85
N VAL A 69 -11.76 29.91 10.72
CA VAL A 69 -11.72 31.32 10.32
C VAL A 69 -13.14 31.86 10.15
N LYS A 70 -14.01 31.17 9.42
CA LYS A 70 -15.41 31.58 9.22
C LYS A 70 -16.18 31.67 10.55
N TYR A 71 -15.88 30.80 11.51
CA TYR A 71 -16.48 30.84 12.84
C TYR A 71 -16.12 32.10 13.64
N ILE A 72 -14.85 32.54 13.56
CA ILE A 72 -14.36 33.76 14.22
C ILE A 72 -14.94 35.01 13.55
N PHE A 73 -14.93 35.07 12.22
CA PHE A 73 -15.42 36.24 11.47
C PHE A 73 -16.95 36.38 11.45
N SER A 74 -17.70 35.29 11.69
CA SER A 74 -19.17 35.33 11.75
C SER A 74 -19.70 35.61 13.16
N ALA A 75 -18.92 36.23 14.04
CA ALA A 75 -19.28 36.41 15.46
C ALA A 75 -20.63 37.13 15.66
N ASP A 76 -20.95 38.09 14.80
CA ASP A 76 -22.13 38.95 14.92
C ASP A 76 -23.41 38.36 14.32
N ASP A 77 -23.33 37.28 13.53
CA ASP A 77 -24.49 36.69 12.86
C ASP A 77 -24.76 35.24 13.33
N PRO A 78 -25.87 34.98 14.05
CA PRO A 78 -26.19 33.65 14.56
C PRO A 78 -26.40 32.61 13.44
N LYS A 79 -26.84 33.02 12.25
CA LYS A 79 -26.91 32.11 11.08
C LYS A 79 -25.52 31.76 10.55
N GLY A 80 -24.63 32.74 10.49
CA GLY A 80 -23.23 32.55 10.08
C GLY A 80 -22.49 31.58 11.01
N ARG A 81 -22.70 31.70 12.33
CA ARG A 81 -22.14 30.78 13.34
C ARG A 81 -22.67 29.36 13.21
N GLY A 82 -23.96 29.20 12.97
CA GLY A 82 -24.58 27.89 12.75
C GLY A 82 -23.95 27.17 11.55
N GLN A 83 -23.79 27.89 10.44
CA GLN A 83 -23.17 27.34 9.24
C GLN A 83 -21.68 27.01 9.44
N ALA A 84 -20.93 27.87 10.13
CA ALA A 84 -19.52 27.62 10.43
C ALA A 84 -19.31 26.39 11.33
N LYS A 85 -20.17 26.20 12.35
CA LYS A 85 -20.15 25.01 13.21
C LYS A 85 -20.41 23.73 12.42
N SER A 86 -21.38 23.74 11.50
CA SER A 86 -21.65 22.55 10.66
C SER A 86 -20.48 22.20 9.76
N ILE A 87 -19.78 23.20 9.20
CA ILE A 87 -18.56 22.98 8.40
C ILE A 87 -17.45 22.38 9.25
N LEU A 88 -17.23 22.91 10.45
CA LEU A 88 -16.25 22.40 11.42
C LEU A 88 -16.55 20.96 11.84
N ILE A 89 -17.80 20.65 12.18
CA ILE A 89 -18.23 19.30 12.58
C ILE A 89 -18.04 18.32 11.42
N ASN A 90 -18.41 18.71 10.20
CA ASN A 90 -18.23 17.84 9.04
C ASN A 90 -16.75 17.59 8.72
N ALA A 91 -15.90 18.62 8.83
CA ALA A 91 -14.45 18.47 8.68
C ALA A 91 -13.85 17.56 9.77
N LEU A 92 -14.33 17.69 11.02
CA LEU A 92 -13.88 16.87 12.14
C LEU A 92 -14.29 15.40 11.99
N ILE A 93 -15.54 15.13 11.60
CA ILE A 93 -16.04 13.76 11.36
C ILE A 93 -15.23 13.11 10.24
N GLY A 94 -15.01 13.82 9.13
CA GLY A 94 -14.18 13.32 8.02
C GLY A 94 -12.74 13.03 8.46
N GLY A 95 -12.15 13.91 9.26
CA GLY A 95 -10.82 13.70 9.85
C GLY A 95 -10.75 12.47 10.75
N ILE A 96 -11.73 12.27 11.65
CA ILE A 96 -11.76 11.12 12.55
C ILE A 96 -11.89 9.81 11.78
N ILE A 97 -12.80 9.74 10.79
CA ILE A 97 -12.97 8.54 9.95
C ILE A 97 -11.66 8.18 9.24
N TYR A 98 -10.98 9.19 8.69
CA TYR A 98 -9.69 9.00 8.02
C TYR A 98 -8.59 8.49 8.99
N MET A 99 -8.54 9.05 10.20
CA MET A 99 -7.59 8.60 11.24
C MET A 99 -7.87 7.15 11.68
N VAL A 100 -9.12 6.75 11.82
CA VAL A 100 -9.50 5.37 12.16
C VAL A 100 -9.14 4.41 11.02
N TRP A 101 -9.43 4.78 9.77
CA TRP A 101 -9.06 3.99 8.60
C TRP A 101 -7.56 3.75 8.53
N THR A 102 -6.76 4.81 8.65
CA THR A 102 -5.29 4.70 8.59
C THR A 102 -4.75 3.88 9.76
N ALA A 103 -5.28 4.07 10.98
CA ALA A 103 -4.92 3.26 12.13
C ALA A 103 -5.17 1.76 11.90
N ILE A 104 -6.36 1.37 11.42
CA ILE A 104 -6.68 -0.04 11.15
C ILE A 104 -5.71 -0.65 10.13
N ASN A 105 -5.44 0.06 9.03
CA ASN A 105 -4.55 -0.45 7.99
C ASN A 105 -3.08 -0.56 8.44
N THR A 106 -2.61 0.37 9.28
CA THR A 106 -1.26 0.27 9.86
C THR A 106 -1.13 -0.91 10.83
N MET A 107 -2.19 -1.20 11.60
CA MET A 107 -2.23 -2.36 12.49
C MET A 107 -2.26 -3.68 11.70
N LEU A 108 -3.09 -3.77 10.67
CA LEU A 108 -3.14 -4.92 9.77
C LEU A 108 -1.78 -5.19 9.10
N SER A 109 -1.09 -4.13 8.66
CA SER A 109 0.24 -4.24 8.03
C SER A 109 1.29 -4.72 9.03
N THR A 110 1.21 -4.26 10.29
CA THR A 110 2.13 -4.68 11.35
C THR A 110 1.97 -6.17 11.67
N VAL A 111 0.74 -6.69 11.65
CA VAL A 111 0.45 -8.12 11.90
C VAL A 111 0.82 -9.00 10.71
N SER A 112 0.73 -8.49 9.47
CA SER A 112 1.11 -9.25 8.26
C SER A 112 2.61 -9.23 7.95
N GLY A 113 3.45 -8.65 8.80
CA GLY A 113 4.90 -8.56 8.61
C GLY A 113 5.35 -7.38 7.73
N GLY A 114 4.45 -6.46 7.40
CA GLY A 114 4.76 -5.18 6.76
C GLY A 114 5.19 -4.15 7.80
N SER A 115 6.49 -3.87 7.87
CA SER A 115 7.05 -2.82 8.71
C SER A 115 6.56 -1.43 8.29
N GLY A 116 5.77 -0.74 9.13
CA GLY A 116 5.57 0.72 9.02
C GLY A 116 6.87 1.49 9.34
N PRO A 117 6.95 2.84 9.20
CA PRO A 117 5.91 3.83 8.93
C PRO A 117 6.11 4.58 7.58
N THR A 118 5.00 5.01 6.96
CA THR A 118 4.93 6.14 6.00
C THR A 118 5.94 6.21 4.84
N GLY A 119 6.21 5.10 4.15
CA GLY A 119 6.86 5.11 2.83
C GLY A 119 5.91 4.62 1.75
N MET A 120 5.01 5.47 1.24
CA MET A 120 4.13 5.22 0.06
C MET A 120 3.33 3.91 0.10
N TRP A 121 2.02 3.98 0.39
CA TRP A 121 1.00 2.91 0.43
C TRP A 121 1.09 1.82 -0.65
N GLY A 122 2.13 1.00 -0.50
CA GLY A 122 2.47 -0.14 -1.30
C GLY A 122 1.64 -1.33 -0.83
N VAL A 123 0.35 -1.38 -1.12
CA VAL A 123 -0.46 -2.56 -0.82
C VAL A 123 -0.16 -3.62 -1.86
N CYS A 124 1.06 -4.18 -1.76
CA CYS A 124 1.60 -5.36 -2.42
C CYS A 124 3.03 -5.66 -1.96
#